data_AF-A3DLN2-F1
#
_entry.id   AF-A3DLN2-F1
#
_cell.length_a   1.000
_cell.length_b   1.000
_cell.length_c   1.000
_cell.angle_alpha   90.00
_cell.angle_beta   90.00
_cell.angle_gamma   90.00
#
_symmetry.space_group_name_H-M   'P 1'
#
loop_
_entity.id
_entity.type
_entity.pdbx_description
1 polymer ?
#
loop_
_entity_poly.entity_id
_entity_poly.type
_entity_poly.pdbx_seq_one_letter_code
_entity_poly.pdbx_strand_id
1 'polypeptide(L)'
;MISNTYLKIAGLILIVLVTLSMISVSASLVLADEEQERKGEDENITVRFNLTIPFSEALDLAYTVRNVSYPMFEWGQAQNITLANMLLKHGDYLLEKAINMSSTNETKATILALAAAAIYSRAPIVAYPVLGKTIRSNLGENHTLTNNTVLAVIGKAKEIKDLVSEAKNISEQFNVTPLRIVDFIVADATGKINTSLQLLKMNYTGRALSYAVRAYHEYIRAYAWVIKSVFIEKLNLGETQRITEKIIVRKVDRKVMEKLIEHMPGWIKSKIMEKLRKGVIKDIEDLRKHIRLMVETYKERFNNMTANYITKTVVLVIITGSKLPGPQGQAIREWRLKHRLNNMWSLYSYIRTIVKNVQNETNATGINLLKQVLNQLEINIENDTGVHVNLTHILNMVITIHIMHHGHGHH
;
A
#
# COMPACT_ATOMS: atom_id res chain seq x y z
N MET A 1 10.66 1.92 -25.19
CA MET A 1 9.60 2.85 -24.72
C MET A 1 8.86 2.19 -23.56
N ILE A 2 9.32 2.47 -22.33
CA ILE A 2 8.67 1.96 -21.12
C ILE A 2 7.53 2.90 -20.80
N SER A 3 6.32 2.35 -20.80
CA SER A 3 5.06 3.09 -20.75
C SER A 3 4.97 4.05 -19.56
N ASN A 4 4.53 5.27 -19.87
CA ASN A 4 4.19 6.41 -19.02
C ASN A 4 3.24 6.05 -17.85
N THR A 5 2.64 4.85 -17.85
CA THR A 5 1.77 4.33 -16.80
C THR A 5 2.54 3.86 -15.55
N TYR A 6 3.73 3.27 -15.68
CA TYR A 6 4.50 2.80 -14.52
C TYR A 6 5.12 3.95 -13.73
N LEU A 7 5.51 5.03 -14.43
CA LEU A 7 5.97 6.28 -13.80
C LEU A 7 4.84 7.01 -13.07
N LYS A 8 3.60 6.95 -13.58
CA LYS A 8 2.41 7.50 -12.91
C LYS A 8 2.02 6.70 -11.67
N ILE A 9 2.17 5.38 -11.68
CA ILE A 9 1.89 4.50 -10.52
C ILE A 9 2.98 4.67 -9.44
N ALA A 10 4.25 4.73 -9.84
CA ALA A 10 5.35 5.03 -8.92
C ALA A 10 5.22 6.44 -8.32
N GLY A 11 4.82 7.43 -9.14
CA GLY A 11 4.53 8.79 -8.69
C GLY A 11 3.33 8.87 -7.74
N LEU A 12 2.26 8.09 -7.96
CA LEU A 12 1.12 7.98 -7.05
C LEU A 12 1.48 7.30 -5.72
N ILE A 13 2.33 6.27 -5.75
CA ILE A 13 2.83 5.63 -4.53
C ILE A 13 3.77 6.57 -3.77
N LEU A 14 4.57 7.38 -4.47
CA LEU A 14 5.43 8.41 -3.87
C LEU A 14 4.62 9.58 -3.32
N ILE A 15 3.54 10.01 -4.00
CA ILE A 15 2.59 11.02 -3.50
C ILE A 15 1.81 10.48 -2.30
N VAL A 16 1.43 9.19 -2.28
CA VAL A 16 0.77 8.56 -1.13
C VAL A 16 1.74 8.38 0.05
N LEU A 17 3.02 8.07 -0.20
CA LEU A 17 4.05 8.02 0.84
C LEU A 17 4.43 9.41 1.35
N VAL A 18 4.46 10.41 0.47
CA VAL A 18 4.67 11.82 0.83
C VAL A 18 3.45 12.37 1.57
N THR A 19 2.22 12.05 1.18
CA THR A 19 1.01 12.47 1.93
C THR A 19 0.84 11.70 3.24
N LEU A 20 1.28 10.45 3.35
CA LEU A 20 1.39 9.72 4.63
C LEU A 20 2.48 10.30 5.55
N SER A 21 3.56 10.87 4.97
CA SER A 21 4.58 11.61 5.73
C SER A 21 4.21 13.07 6.01
N MET A 22 3.29 13.64 5.21
CA MET A 22 2.71 14.97 5.32
C MET A 22 1.31 14.95 5.94
N ILE A 23 0.90 13.86 6.61
CA ILE A 23 0.07 14.00 7.80
C ILE A 23 0.99 14.59 8.88
N SER A 24 1.42 15.82 8.62
CA SER A 24 1.58 16.84 9.63
C SER A 24 0.30 16.77 10.44
N VAL A 25 0.41 16.15 11.59
CA VAL A 25 -0.44 16.46 12.73
C VAL A 25 -0.12 17.92 13.07
N SER A 26 -0.61 18.85 12.25
CA SER A 26 -1.23 20.06 12.76
C SER A 26 -2.56 19.59 13.34
N ALA A 27 -2.49 18.85 14.45
CA ALA A 27 -3.59 18.87 15.39
C ALA A 27 -3.54 20.26 15.99
N SER A 28 -4.28 21.18 15.38
CA SER A 28 -4.92 22.24 16.13
C SER A 28 -5.69 21.54 17.25
N LEU A 29 -5.04 21.46 18.41
CA LEU A 29 -5.66 21.06 19.66
C LEU A 29 -6.61 22.21 20.01
N VAL A 30 -7.81 22.19 19.42
CA VAL A 30 -8.85 23.17 19.74
C VAL A 30 -9.33 22.85 21.15
N LEU A 31 -8.81 23.65 22.08
CA LEU A 31 -9.17 23.74 23.47
C LEU A 31 -10.57 24.37 23.54
N ALA A 32 -11.50 23.71 24.22
CA ALA A 32 -12.60 24.43 24.85
C ALA A 32 -12.06 24.92 26.21
N ASP A 33 -11.76 26.21 26.34
CA ASP A 33 -12.76 27.16 26.85
C ASP A 33 -12.31 28.63 26.70
N GLU A 34 -13.33 29.46 26.44
CA GLU A 34 -13.41 30.94 26.46
C GLU A 34 -12.82 31.79 25.29
N GLU A 35 -13.78 32.24 24.46
CA GLU A 35 -13.92 33.53 23.75
C GLU A 35 -12.73 34.13 22.98
N GLN A 36 -12.66 33.82 21.68
CA GLN A 36 -12.63 34.85 20.64
C GLN A 36 -12.98 34.26 19.26
N GLU A 37 -13.99 34.87 18.62
CA GLU A 37 -14.50 34.52 17.30
C GLU A 37 -13.39 34.44 16.23
N ARG A 38 -13.16 33.23 15.69
CA ARG A 38 -12.79 33.05 14.28
C ARG A 38 -13.59 31.91 13.69
N LYS A 39 -14.58 32.27 12.86
CA LYS A 39 -15.29 31.36 11.96
C LYS A 39 -14.30 30.76 10.95
N GLY A 40 -13.91 29.52 11.19
CA GLY A 40 -13.35 28.59 10.21
C GLY A 40 -13.80 27.21 10.62
N GLU A 41 -14.63 26.56 9.80
CA GLU A 41 -15.07 25.18 9.98
C GLU A 41 -13.88 24.23 9.85
N ASP A 42 -13.11 24.04 10.93
CA ASP A 42 -12.10 22.99 11.00
C ASP A 42 -12.66 21.75 11.71
N GLU A 43 -12.56 20.64 10.99
CA GLU A 43 -13.09 19.32 11.28
C GLU A 43 -12.55 18.74 12.61
N ASN A 44 -13.37 18.76 13.66
CA ASN A 44 -13.03 18.17 14.97
C ASN A 44 -12.99 16.62 14.91
N ILE A 45 -11.83 16.05 14.58
CA ILE A 45 -11.54 14.64 14.85
C ILE A 45 -11.27 14.49 16.36
N THR A 46 -12.26 13.98 17.10
CA THR A 46 -12.09 13.65 18.52
C THR A 46 -11.38 12.29 18.67
N VAL A 47 -10.08 12.31 18.97
CA VAL A 47 -9.31 11.11 19.31
C VAL A 47 -9.59 10.74 20.77
N ARG A 48 -10.36 9.67 21.02
CA ARG A 48 -10.48 9.07 22.37
C ARG A 48 -9.44 7.96 22.51
N PHE A 49 -8.48 8.16 23.41
CA PHE A 49 -7.55 7.11 23.83
C PHE A 49 -8.30 6.10 24.70
N ASN A 50 -8.26 4.81 24.33
CA ASN A 50 -8.91 3.74 25.11
C ASN A 50 -7.95 3.15 26.16
N LEU A 51 -7.01 3.96 26.62
CA LEU A 51 -5.94 3.56 27.52
C LEU A 51 -6.21 4.26 28.85
N THR A 52 -6.76 3.50 29.79
CA THR A 52 -6.78 3.87 31.21
C THR A 52 -5.36 3.73 31.75
N ILE A 53 -4.44 4.55 31.26
CA ILE A 53 -3.06 4.61 31.74
C ILE A 53 -3.00 5.72 32.80
N PRO A 54 -2.52 5.44 34.03
CA PRO A 54 -2.29 6.47 35.03
C PRO A 54 -1.21 7.45 34.56
N PHE A 55 -1.25 8.71 35.01
CA PHE A 55 -0.29 9.72 34.56
C PHE A 55 1.17 9.29 34.77
N SER A 56 1.47 8.60 35.87
CA SER A 56 2.80 8.07 36.19
C SER A 56 3.35 7.14 35.10
N GLU A 57 2.53 6.23 34.56
CA GLU A 57 2.92 5.31 33.49
C GLU A 57 3.08 6.03 32.15
N ALA A 58 2.22 7.00 31.84
CA ALA A 58 2.36 7.81 30.64
C ALA A 58 3.62 8.71 30.67
N LEU A 59 3.95 9.23 31.86
CA LEU A 59 5.15 10.01 32.10
C LEU A 59 6.41 9.14 31.97
N ASP A 60 6.42 7.96 32.57
CA ASP A 60 7.51 6.98 32.46
C ASP A 60 7.74 6.55 30.99
N LEU A 61 6.66 6.29 30.24
CA LEU A 61 6.74 6.04 28.80
C LEU A 61 7.39 7.22 28.07
N ALA A 62 6.96 8.45 28.34
CA ALA A 62 7.48 9.64 27.67
C ALA A 62 8.98 9.82 27.94
N TYR A 63 9.43 9.65 29.18
CA TYR A 63 10.85 9.71 29.54
C TYR A 63 11.65 8.57 28.92
N THR A 64 11.14 7.35 28.96
CA THR A 64 11.84 6.19 28.38
C THR A 64 12.02 6.38 26.88
N VAL A 65 10.96 6.76 26.16
CA VAL A 65 11.04 7.01 24.71
C VAL A 65 11.94 8.20 24.41
N ARG A 66 11.89 9.28 25.20
CA ARG A 66 12.81 10.42 25.08
C ARG A 66 14.26 9.97 25.13
N ASN A 67 14.64 9.22 26.16
CA ASN A 67 16.02 8.80 26.38
C ASN A 67 16.50 7.81 25.30
N VAL A 68 15.66 6.85 24.89
CA VAL A 68 15.98 5.92 23.79
C VAL A 68 16.09 6.65 22.45
N SER A 69 15.33 7.72 22.23
CA SER A 69 15.38 8.53 21.02
C SER A 69 16.48 9.60 21.01
N TYR A 70 17.04 9.95 22.17
CA TYR A 70 17.95 11.09 22.34
C TYR A 70 19.22 10.99 21.49
N PRO A 71 19.92 9.83 21.40
CA PRO A 71 21.13 9.72 20.57
C PRO A 71 20.90 10.09 19.10
N MET A 72 19.75 9.72 18.54
CA MET A 72 19.38 10.08 17.16
C MET A 72 19.12 11.58 16.99
N PHE A 73 18.56 12.24 18.01
CA PHE A 73 18.39 13.69 17.98
C PHE A 73 19.73 14.43 18.07
N GLU A 74 20.60 14.06 19.01
CA GLU A 74 21.94 14.64 19.15
C GLU A 74 22.78 14.43 17.89
N TRP A 75 22.77 13.22 17.35
CA TRP A 75 23.44 12.93 16.08
C TRP A 75 22.88 13.79 14.95
N GLY A 76 21.56 13.93 14.84
CA GLY A 76 20.93 14.80 13.85
C GLY A 76 21.30 16.27 14.00
N GLN A 77 21.42 16.76 15.23
CA GLN A 77 21.88 18.12 15.53
C GLN A 77 23.35 18.31 15.10
N ALA A 78 24.22 17.34 15.39
CA ALA A 78 25.60 17.35 14.93
C ALA A 78 25.73 17.35 13.39
N GLN A 79 24.74 16.81 12.67
CA GLN A 79 24.63 16.88 11.21
C GLN A 79 23.88 18.13 10.68
N ASN A 80 23.60 19.11 11.54
CA ASN A 80 22.89 20.35 11.23
C ASN A 80 21.50 20.09 10.62
N ILE A 81 20.72 19.15 11.18
CA ILE A 81 19.35 18.86 10.74
C ILE A 81 18.35 19.63 11.60
N THR A 82 17.72 20.66 11.02
CA THR A 82 16.70 21.49 11.69
C THR A 82 15.54 20.69 12.26
N LEU A 83 15.15 19.60 11.59
CA LEU A 83 14.08 18.71 12.04
C LEU A 83 14.39 18.07 13.41
N ALA A 84 15.65 17.79 13.72
CA ALA A 84 16.04 17.22 15.01
C ALA A 84 15.72 18.19 16.16
N ASN A 85 16.15 19.45 16.01
CA ASN A 85 15.87 20.53 16.97
C ASN A 85 14.37 20.76 17.16
N MET A 86 13.61 20.78 16.06
CA MET A 86 12.18 21.04 16.09
C MET A 86 11.44 19.93 16.86
N LEU A 87 11.73 18.66 16.55
CA LEU A 87 11.07 17.52 17.18
C LEU A 87 11.42 17.42 18.67
N LEU A 88 12.70 17.58 19.03
CA LEU A 88 13.14 17.55 20.42
C LEU A 88 12.47 18.67 21.23
N LYS A 89 12.55 19.92 20.76
CA LYS A 89 11.92 21.08 21.42
C LYS A 89 10.41 20.91 21.58
N HIS A 90 9.73 20.36 20.58
CA HIS A 90 8.29 20.14 20.65
C HIS A 90 7.93 19.03 21.65
N GLY A 91 8.70 17.95 21.67
CA GLY A 91 8.56 16.88 22.66
C GLY A 91 8.79 17.37 24.09
N ASP A 92 9.87 18.13 24.31
CA ASP A 92 10.22 18.69 25.63
C ASP A 92 9.12 19.65 26.12
N TYR A 93 8.61 20.52 25.25
CA TYR A 93 7.50 21.42 25.58
C TYR A 93 6.22 20.67 26.00
N LEU A 94 5.86 19.59 25.29
CA LEU A 94 4.69 18.78 25.65
C LEU A 94 4.88 18.05 26.98
N LEU A 95 6.10 17.53 27.22
CA LEU A 95 6.45 16.84 28.45
C LEU A 95 6.43 17.79 29.66
N GLU A 96 7.01 18.98 29.52
CA GLU A 96 6.98 20.03 30.55
C GLU A 96 5.55 20.45 30.88
N LYS A 97 4.73 20.68 29.84
CA LYS A 97 3.31 21.03 30.02
C LYS A 97 2.52 19.91 30.69
N ALA A 98 2.84 18.64 30.40
CA ALA A 98 2.23 17.49 31.07
C ALA A 98 2.52 17.50 32.57
N ILE A 99 3.78 17.71 32.95
CA ILE A 99 4.22 17.76 34.36
C ILE A 99 3.52 18.91 35.09
N ASN A 100 3.51 20.10 34.50
CA ASN A 100 2.88 21.29 35.09
C ASN A 100 1.36 21.16 35.25
N MET A 101 0.71 20.35 34.42
CA MET A 101 -0.75 20.12 34.48
C MET A 101 -1.16 18.93 35.35
N SER A 102 -0.21 18.11 35.82
CA SER A 102 -0.51 16.86 36.53
C SER A 102 -1.33 17.04 37.81
N SER A 103 -1.10 18.14 38.54
CA SER A 103 -1.82 18.47 39.79
C SER A 103 -3.21 19.08 39.57
N THR A 104 -3.48 19.62 38.38
CA THR A 104 -4.73 20.36 38.09
C THR A 104 -5.68 19.57 37.20
N ASN A 105 -5.16 18.82 36.22
CA ASN A 105 -5.94 17.98 35.33
C ASN A 105 -5.10 16.78 34.87
N GLU A 106 -5.16 15.70 35.67
CA GLU A 106 -4.39 14.49 35.43
C GLU A 106 -4.68 13.87 34.05
N THR A 107 -5.94 13.80 33.63
CA THR A 107 -6.32 13.29 32.30
C THR A 107 -5.63 14.06 31.16
N LYS A 108 -5.61 15.39 31.26
CA LYS A 108 -4.95 16.25 30.26
C LYS A 108 -3.43 16.09 30.31
N ALA A 109 -2.85 15.96 31.50
CA ALA A 109 -1.44 15.68 31.69
C ALA A 109 -1.03 14.34 31.06
N THR A 110 -1.82 13.28 31.25
CA THR A 110 -1.61 11.96 30.63
C THR A 110 -1.59 12.05 29.10
N ILE A 111 -2.56 12.75 28.49
CA ILE A 111 -2.61 12.94 27.03
C ILE A 111 -1.37 13.68 26.52
N LEU A 112 -0.92 14.72 27.23
CA LEU A 112 0.27 15.48 26.86
C LEU A 112 1.56 14.64 26.97
N ALA A 113 1.67 13.79 27.99
CA ALA A 113 2.79 12.87 28.14
C ALA A 113 2.81 11.82 27.00
N LEU A 114 1.66 11.24 26.65
CA LEU A 114 1.53 10.33 25.50
C LEU A 114 1.87 11.02 24.17
N ALA A 115 1.45 12.28 24.00
CA ALA A 115 1.79 13.08 22.84
C ALA A 115 3.31 13.35 22.76
N ALA A 116 3.96 13.66 23.89
CA ALA A 116 5.41 13.81 23.95
C ALA A 116 6.13 12.52 23.52
N ALA A 117 5.73 11.37 24.07
CA ALA A 117 6.25 10.06 23.67
C ALA A 117 6.13 9.82 22.16
N ALA A 118 4.96 10.13 21.57
CA ALA A 118 4.73 9.98 20.13
C ALA A 118 5.56 10.94 19.27
N ILE A 119 5.92 12.12 19.79
CA ILE A 119 6.83 13.05 19.10
C ILE A 119 8.26 12.53 19.17
N TYR A 120 8.73 12.11 20.35
CA TYR A 120 10.07 11.52 20.50
C TYR A 120 10.25 10.26 19.65
N SER A 121 9.19 9.46 19.46
CA SER A 121 9.26 8.25 18.64
C SER A 121 9.54 8.51 17.15
N ARG A 122 9.47 9.78 16.71
CA ARG A 122 9.76 10.21 15.33
C ARG A 122 11.24 10.45 15.07
N ALA A 123 12.11 10.31 16.07
CA ALA A 123 13.56 10.48 15.93
C ALA A 123 14.18 9.82 14.68
N PRO A 124 13.81 8.59 14.27
CA PRO A 124 14.40 7.94 13.09
C PRO A 124 14.26 8.73 11.78
N ILE A 125 13.25 9.61 11.66
CA ILE A 125 13.01 10.42 10.45
C ILE A 125 14.15 11.43 10.22
N VAL A 126 14.85 11.83 11.28
CA VAL A 126 15.98 12.77 11.24
C VAL A 126 17.12 12.26 10.36
N ALA A 127 17.27 10.95 10.18
CA ALA A 127 18.32 10.36 9.37
C ALA A 127 18.13 10.51 7.86
N TYR A 128 16.91 10.71 7.35
CA TYR A 128 16.71 10.84 5.89
C TYR A 128 17.32 12.12 5.30
N PRO A 129 17.16 13.32 5.92
CA PRO A 129 17.89 14.51 5.51
C PRO A 129 19.42 14.34 5.51
N VAL A 130 19.99 13.61 6.47
CA VAL A 130 21.43 13.34 6.53
C VAL A 130 21.89 12.54 5.31
N LEU A 131 21.11 11.53 4.89
CA LEU A 131 21.41 10.77 3.67
C LEU A 131 21.46 11.66 2.43
N GLY A 132 20.44 12.51 2.26
CA GLY A 132 20.37 13.44 1.14
C GLY A 132 21.57 14.40 1.11
N LYS A 133 21.93 14.99 2.26
CA LYS A 133 23.13 15.84 2.38
C LYS A 133 24.41 15.06 2.09
N THR A 134 24.53 13.83 2.60
CA THR A 134 25.73 12.99 2.43
C THR A 134 25.96 12.65 0.97
N ILE A 135 24.91 12.21 0.25
CA ILE A 135 25.02 11.93 -1.18
C ILE A 135 25.42 13.21 -1.91
N ARG A 136 24.69 14.31 -1.72
CA ARG A 136 24.92 15.58 -2.44
C ARG A 136 26.33 16.13 -2.21
N SER A 137 26.84 16.06 -0.99
CA SER A 137 28.16 16.63 -0.63
C SER A 137 29.35 15.79 -1.09
N ASN A 138 29.11 14.53 -1.51
CA ASN A 138 30.15 13.60 -1.92
C ASN A 138 30.03 13.18 -3.40
N LEU A 139 29.21 13.88 -4.19
CA LEU A 139 29.23 13.73 -5.64
C LEU A 139 30.55 14.25 -6.20
N GLY A 140 31.06 13.60 -7.23
CA GLY A 140 32.23 14.08 -7.96
C GLY A 140 31.91 15.28 -8.84
N GLU A 141 32.89 15.71 -9.62
CA GLU A 141 32.70 16.72 -10.66
C GLU A 141 31.52 16.37 -11.57
N ASN A 142 30.80 17.40 -12.02
CA ASN A 142 29.59 17.24 -12.84
C ASN A 142 28.48 16.39 -12.18
N HIS A 143 28.40 16.34 -10.85
CA HIS A 143 27.40 15.57 -10.10
C HIS A 143 27.47 14.06 -10.35
N THR A 144 28.66 13.56 -10.70
CA THR A 144 28.86 12.14 -10.99
C THR A 144 28.94 11.30 -9.72
N LEU A 145 28.41 10.09 -9.77
CA LEU A 145 28.52 9.13 -8.68
C LEU A 145 29.94 8.56 -8.62
N THR A 146 30.60 8.70 -7.48
CA THR A 146 31.97 8.21 -7.28
C THR A 146 32.02 7.16 -6.17
N ASN A 147 33.15 6.46 -6.07
CA ASN A 147 33.38 5.52 -4.97
C ASN A 147 33.33 6.23 -3.60
N ASN A 148 33.77 7.49 -3.54
CA ASN A 148 33.70 8.31 -2.33
C ASN A 148 32.25 8.55 -1.90
N THR A 149 31.33 8.77 -2.84
CA THR A 149 29.89 8.88 -2.55
C THR A 149 29.37 7.63 -1.84
N VAL A 150 29.73 6.45 -2.35
CA VAL A 150 29.29 5.17 -1.77
C VAL A 150 29.89 4.96 -0.38
N LEU A 151 31.20 5.19 -0.23
CA LEU A 151 31.90 5.04 1.05
C LEU A 151 31.37 6.01 2.11
N ALA A 152 31.03 7.24 1.74
CA ALA A 152 30.41 8.21 2.65
C ALA A 152 29.03 7.73 3.15
N VAL A 153 28.18 7.20 2.26
CA VAL A 153 26.88 6.61 2.65
C VAL A 153 27.06 5.40 3.55
N ILE A 154 28.04 4.52 3.26
CA ILE A 154 28.38 3.39 4.14
C ILE A 154 28.85 3.89 5.51
N GLY A 155 29.67 4.94 5.56
CA GLY A 155 30.11 5.57 6.81
C GLY A 155 28.93 6.03 7.65
N LYS A 156 28.00 6.79 7.07
CA LYS A 156 26.78 7.22 7.77
C LYS A 156 25.86 6.08 8.15
N ALA A 157 25.77 5.02 7.36
CA ALA A 157 25.01 3.82 7.72
C ALA A 157 25.59 3.14 8.97
N LYS A 158 26.93 3.09 9.09
CA LYS A 158 27.61 2.54 10.28
C LYS A 158 27.38 3.41 11.52
N GLU A 159 27.42 4.73 11.39
CA GLU A 159 27.05 5.63 12.50
C GLU A 159 25.64 5.31 13.01
N ILE A 160 24.65 5.09 12.13
CA ILE A 160 23.29 4.68 12.55
C ILE A 160 23.27 3.31 13.22
N LYS A 161 24.08 2.36 12.75
CA LYS A 161 24.22 1.06 13.42
C LYS A 161 24.69 1.23 14.86
N ASP A 162 25.65 2.11 15.10
CA ASP A 162 26.16 2.37 16.44
C ASP A 162 25.09 3.03 17.32
N LEU A 163 24.31 3.96 16.75
CA LEU A 163 23.13 4.54 17.42
C LEU A 163 22.06 3.48 17.76
N VAL A 164 21.85 2.46 16.91
CA VAL A 164 20.95 1.34 17.23
C VAL A 164 21.46 0.56 18.45
N SER A 165 22.76 0.27 18.50
CA SER A 165 23.37 -0.40 19.65
C SER A 165 23.26 0.43 20.92
N GLU A 166 23.49 1.74 20.85
CA GLU A 166 23.31 2.66 21.97
C GLU A 166 21.85 2.69 22.45
N ALA A 167 20.89 2.80 21.53
CA ALA A 167 19.47 2.77 21.85
C ALA A 167 19.04 1.44 22.51
N LYS A 168 19.61 0.30 22.10
CA LYS A 168 19.39 -0.99 22.77
C LYS A 168 19.90 -0.94 24.22
N ASN A 169 21.12 -0.48 24.44
CA ASN A 169 21.70 -0.37 25.78
C ASN A 169 20.87 0.55 26.68
N ILE A 170 20.42 1.70 26.16
CA ILE A 170 19.55 2.61 26.91
C ILE A 170 18.21 1.92 27.22
N SER A 171 17.60 1.23 26.26
CA SER A 171 16.33 0.53 26.50
C SER A 171 16.44 -0.53 27.60
N GLU A 172 17.56 -1.26 27.66
CA GLU A 172 17.85 -2.23 28.70
C GLU A 172 17.96 -1.59 30.09
N GLN A 173 18.54 -0.38 30.20
CA GLN A 173 18.57 0.38 31.46
C GLN A 173 17.17 0.73 31.99
N PHE A 174 16.18 0.81 31.11
CA PHE A 174 14.76 1.04 31.46
C PHE A 174 13.95 -0.27 31.56
N ASN A 175 14.62 -1.42 31.66
CA ASN A 175 14.02 -2.76 31.70
C ASN A 175 13.15 -3.07 30.46
N VAL A 176 13.48 -2.52 29.30
CA VAL A 176 12.83 -2.83 28.03
C VAL A 176 13.72 -3.76 27.24
N THR A 177 13.21 -4.94 26.88
CA THR A 177 13.92 -5.87 26.00
C THR A 177 13.59 -5.53 24.54
N PRO A 178 14.58 -5.17 23.70
CA PRO A 178 14.34 -4.96 22.28
C PRO A 178 13.78 -6.22 21.59
N LEU A 179 12.84 -6.04 20.67
CA LEU A 179 12.30 -7.15 19.88
C LEU A 179 13.40 -7.85 19.07
N ARG A 180 13.34 -9.19 19.02
CA ARG A 180 14.27 -10.03 18.26
C ARG A 180 14.39 -9.64 16.78
N ILE A 181 13.36 -9.04 16.19
CA ILE A 181 13.38 -8.54 14.80
C ILE A 181 14.46 -7.48 14.56
N VAL A 182 14.87 -6.74 15.59
CA VAL A 182 15.93 -5.73 15.50
C VAL A 182 17.25 -6.37 15.03
N ASP A 183 17.65 -7.49 15.64
CA ASP A 183 18.91 -8.16 15.30
C ASP A 183 18.90 -8.74 13.88
N PHE A 184 17.76 -9.26 13.43
CA PHE A 184 17.59 -9.72 12.06
C PHE A 184 17.75 -8.58 11.04
N ILE A 185 17.17 -7.41 11.31
CA ILE A 185 17.28 -6.23 10.44
C ILE A 185 18.73 -5.70 10.42
N VAL A 186 19.39 -5.65 11.57
CA VAL A 186 20.81 -5.24 11.68
C VAL A 186 21.73 -6.19 10.90
N ALA A 187 21.48 -7.50 10.98
CA ALA A 187 22.24 -8.51 10.24
C ALA A 187 22.04 -8.36 8.72
N ASP A 188 20.80 -8.20 8.28
CA ASP A 188 20.45 -7.99 6.87
C ASP A 188 21.06 -6.68 6.32
N ALA A 189 21.01 -5.59 7.08
CA ALA A 189 21.69 -4.32 6.75
C ALA A 189 23.20 -4.50 6.60
N THR A 190 23.82 -5.25 7.52
CA THR A 190 25.27 -5.57 7.48
C THR A 190 25.62 -6.38 6.23
N GLY A 191 24.78 -7.35 5.85
CA GLY A 191 24.91 -8.09 4.60
C GLY A 191 24.88 -7.17 3.37
N LYS A 192 23.97 -6.20 3.34
CA LYS A 192 23.88 -5.21 2.26
C LYS A 192 25.11 -4.28 2.19
N ILE A 193 25.70 -3.89 3.32
CA ILE A 193 26.98 -3.16 3.35
C ILE A 193 28.09 -4.01 2.71
N ASN A 194 28.18 -5.28 3.07
CA ASN A 194 29.18 -6.19 2.51
C ASN A 194 29.01 -6.35 0.99
N THR A 195 27.78 -6.54 0.51
CA THR A 195 27.48 -6.56 -0.93
C THR A 195 27.85 -5.26 -1.62
N SER A 196 27.56 -4.11 -1.00
CA SER A 196 27.93 -2.80 -1.53
C SER A 196 29.45 -2.67 -1.71
N LEU A 197 30.24 -3.05 -0.69
CA LEU A 197 31.70 -3.02 -0.75
C LEU A 197 32.26 -3.97 -1.82
N GLN A 198 31.67 -5.16 -2.00
CA GLN A 198 32.05 -6.07 -3.07
C GLN A 198 31.79 -5.49 -4.45
N LEU A 199 30.60 -4.90 -4.67
CA LEU A 199 30.24 -4.25 -5.92
C LEU A 199 31.12 -3.03 -6.22
N LEU A 200 31.55 -2.30 -5.19
CA LEU A 200 32.50 -1.20 -5.32
C LEU A 200 33.86 -1.69 -5.85
N LYS A 201 34.38 -2.81 -5.32
CA LYS A 201 35.63 -3.44 -5.80
C LYS A 201 35.52 -3.90 -7.26
N MET A 202 34.32 -4.24 -7.72
CA MET A 202 34.02 -4.62 -9.10
C MET A 202 33.71 -3.41 -10.02
N ASN A 203 33.89 -2.17 -9.54
CA ASN A 203 33.58 -0.93 -10.27
C ASN A 203 32.09 -0.77 -10.66
N TYR A 204 31.17 -1.41 -9.95
CA TYR A 204 29.71 -1.22 -10.12
C TYR A 204 29.15 -0.15 -9.19
N THR A 205 29.65 1.09 -9.28
CA THR A 205 29.39 2.19 -8.33
C THR A 205 27.91 2.48 -8.11
N GLY A 206 27.08 2.52 -9.17
CA GLY A 206 25.64 2.77 -9.04
C GLY A 206 24.90 1.66 -8.29
N ARG A 207 25.24 0.39 -8.53
CA ARG A 207 24.66 -0.74 -7.79
C ARG A 207 25.18 -0.77 -6.35
N ALA A 208 26.46 -0.49 -6.14
CA ALA A 208 27.05 -0.37 -4.81
C ALA A 208 26.32 0.70 -3.98
N LEU A 209 26.05 1.88 -4.54
CA LEU A 209 25.26 2.92 -3.89
C LEU A 209 23.86 2.44 -3.51
N SER A 210 23.16 1.75 -4.43
CA SER A 210 21.82 1.23 -4.14
C SER A 210 21.81 0.28 -2.94
N TYR A 211 22.84 -0.57 -2.78
CA TYR A 211 22.94 -1.46 -1.62
C TYR A 211 23.30 -0.69 -0.34
N ALA A 212 24.17 0.32 -0.42
CA ALA A 212 24.51 1.18 0.72
C ALA A 212 23.29 1.95 1.25
N VAL A 213 22.48 2.53 0.34
CA VAL A 213 21.23 3.23 0.71
C VAL A 213 20.21 2.27 1.32
N ARG A 214 20.10 1.04 0.80
CA ARG A 214 19.21 0.03 1.40
C ARG A 214 19.67 -0.35 2.81
N ALA A 215 20.97 -0.54 3.04
CA ALA A 215 21.51 -0.80 4.37
C ALA A 215 21.22 0.36 5.34
N TYR A 216 21.41 1.60 4.88
CA TYR A 216 21.09 2.81 5.63
C TYR A 216 19.62 2.82 6.10
N HIS A 217 18.69 2.51 5.21
CA HIS A 217 17.26 2.42 5.55
C HIS A 217 16.95 1.29 6.53
N GLU A 218 17.58 0.13 6.39
CA GLU A 218 17.37 -0.98 7.33
C GLU A 218 17.91 -0.64 8.73
N TYR A 219 19.04 0.06 8.86
CA TYR A 219 19.49 0.53 10.19
C TYR A 219 18.55 1.57 10.81
N ILE A 220 17.99 2.51 10.03
CA ILE A 220 16.93 3.42 10.52
C ILE A 220 15.72 2.62 11.02
N ARG A 221 15.31 1.61 10.25
CA ARG A 221 14.18 0.75 10.60
C ARG A 221 14.47 -0.04 11.88
N ALA A 222 15.68 -0.55 12.06
CA ALA A 222 16.10 -1.21 13.29
C ALA A 222 15.97 -0.26 14.49
N TYR A 223 16.43 0.99 14.38
CA TYR A 223 16.28 2.01 15.43
C TYR A 223 14.80 2.24 15.77
N ALA A 224 13.95 2.37 14.75
CA ALA A 224 12.51 2.52 14.94
C ALA A 224 11.90 1.32 15.67
N TRP A 225 12.39 0.10 15.44
CA TRP A 225 11.94 -1.09 16.16
C TRP A 225 12.41 -1.14 17.61
N VAL A 226 13.58 -0.57 17.95
CA VAL A 226 14.01 -0.40 19.34
C VAL A 226 13.05 0.52 20.10
N ILE A 227 12.77 1.71 19.56
CA ILE A 227 11.74 2.63 20.12
C ILE A 227 10.40 1.92 20.25
N LYS A 228 10.00 1.18 19.21
CA LYS A 228 8.74 0.44 19.19
C LYS A 228 8.64 -0.60 20.31
N SER A 229 9.75 -1.20 20.70
CA SER A 229 9.81 -2.17 21.81
C SER A 229 9.45 -1.51 23.14
N VAL A 230 9.85 -0.25 23.35
CA VAL A 230 9.45 0.55 24.53
C VAL A 230 7.94 0.68 24.64
N PHE A 231 7.26 1.02 23.53
CA PHE A 231 5.81 1.12 23.53
C PHE A 231 5.13 -0.23 23.77
N ILE A 232 5.68 -1.35 23.28
CA ILE A 232 5.09 -2.68 23.49
C ILE A 232 5.16 -3.05 24.97
N GLU A 233 6.35 -2.89 25.55
CA GLU A 233 6.64 -3.26 26.94
C GLU A 233 5.85 -2.37 27.90
N LYS A 234 6.03 -1.05 27.82
CA LYS A 234 5.46 -0.09 28.79
C LYS A 234 3.94 0.02 28.72
N LEU A 235 3.32 -0.30 27.58
CA LEU A 235 1.86 -0.27 27.41
C LEU A 235 1.23 -1.66 27.41
N ASN A 236 1.99 -2.72 27.73
CA ASN A 236 1.52 -4.11 27.74
C ASN A 236 0.77 -4.52 26.46
N LEU A 237 1.25 -4.07 25.30
CA LEU A 237 0.54 -4.24 24.03
C LEU A 237 0.69 -5.65 23.43
N GLY A 238 1.45 -6.54 24.07
CA GLY A 238 1.84 -7.85 23.55
C GLY A 238 2.65 -7.75 22.24
N GLU A 239 3.21 -8.87 21.80
CA GLU A 239 3.97 -8.95 20.54
C GLU A 239 3.04 -8.85 19.32
N THR A 240 2.57 -7.66 18.97
CA THR A 240 1.74 -7.44 17.78
C THR A 240 2.34 -6.41 16.83
N GLN A 241 2.17 -6.63 15.53
CA GLN A 241 2.82 -5.83 14.49
C GLN A 241 2.30 -4.38 14.41
N ARG A 242 1.16 -4.04 15.02
CA ARG A 242 0.50 -2.73 14.85
C ARG A 242 0.06 -2.09 16.18
N ILE A 243 1.04 -1.51 16.86
CA ILE A 243 0.86 -0.69 18.09
C ILE A 243 -0.23 0.38 17.94
N THR A 244 -0.31 1.02 16.77
CA THR A 244 -1.30 2.08 16.50
C THR A 244 -2.75 1.60 16.62
N GLU A 245 -3.04 0.33 16.30
CA GLU A 245 -4.39 -0.25 16.36
C GLU A 245 -4.84 -0.57 17.79
N LYS A 246 -3.91 -0.74 18.73
CA LYS A 246 -4.22 -0.92 20.16
C LYS A 246 -4.28 0.39 20.93
N ILE A 247 -3.46 1.38 20.57
CA ILE A 247 -3.42 2.69 21.24
C ILE A 247 -4.59 3.58 20.80
N ILE A 248 -5.00 3.49 19.52
CA ILE A 248 -5.99 4.38 18.92
C ILE A 248 -7.16 3.55 18.38
N VAL A 249 -8.24 3.44 19.16
CA VAL A 249 -9.54 3.04 18.60
C VAL A 249 -10.10 4.26 17.88
N ARG A 250 -9.87 4.36 16.56
CA ARG A 250 -10.49 5.38 15.73
C ARG A 250 -11.99 5.10 15.64
N LYS A 251 -12.77 5.57 16.61
CA LYS A 251 -14.20 5.78 16.41
C LYS A 251 -14.36 6.98 15.49
N VAL A 252 -14.40 6.70 14.20
CA VAL A 252 -14.73 7.70 13.20
C VAL A 252 -16.21 8.01 13.38
N ASP A 253 -16.54 9.28 13.53
CA ASP A 253 -17.93 9.72 13.65
C ASP A 253 -18.71 9.21 12.43
N ARG A 254 -19.95 8.78 12.68
CA ARG A 254 -20.85 8.27 11.67
C ARG A 254 -20.98 9.25 10.50
N LYS A 255 -20.97 10.56 10.77
CA LYS A 255 -20.99 11.61 9.74
C LYS A 255 -19.80 11.53 8.77
N VAL A 256 -18.61 11.20 9.26
CA VAL A 256 -17.40 11.04 8.44
C VAL A 256 -17.46 9.76 7.62
N MET A 257 -17.98 8.66 8.20
CA MET A 257 -18.25 7.43 7.44
C MET A 257 -19.27 7.66 6.32
N GLU A 258 -20.35 8.38 6.61
CA GLU A 258 -21.38 8.75 5.62
C GLU A 258 -20.76 9.56 4.47
N LYS A 259 -19.94 10.59 4.77
CA LYS A 259 -19.21 11.40 3.77
C LYS A 259 -18.26 10.56 2.90
N LEU A 260 -17.55 9.59 3.49
CA LEU A 260 -16.69 8.65 2.73
C LEU A 260 -17.50 7.75 1.80
N ILE A 261 -18.66 7.28 2.25
CA ILE A 261 -19.56 6.42 1.46
C ILE A 261 -20.23 7.21 0.33
N GLU A 262 -20.46 8.52 0.52
CA GLU A 262 -21.07 9.37 -0.50
C GLU A 262 -20.26 9.49 -1.79
N HIS A 263 -18.93 9.36 -1.70
CA HIS A 263 -18.00 9.40 -2.82
C HIS A 263 -17.82 8.03 -3.50
N MET A 264 -18.48 6.98 -3.00
CA MET A 264 -18.42 5.65 -3.62
C MET A 264 -19.41 5.52 -4.79
N PRO A 265 -19.14 4.62 -5.76
CA PRO A 265 -20.08 4.30 -6.82
C PRO A 265 -21.47 3.99 -6.28
N GLY A 266 -22.52 4.48 -6.93
CA GLY A 266 -23.91 4.40 -6.44
C GLY A 266 -24.38 2.99 -6.05
N TRP A 267 -23.85 1.96 -6.71
CA TRP A 267 -24.13 0.55 -6.42
C TRP A 267 -23.50 0.02 -5.12
N ILE A 268 -22.39 0.60 -4.66
CA ILE A 268 -21.78 0.34 -3.34
C ILE A 268 -22.47 1.21 -2.29
N LYS A 269 -22.65 2.49 -2.62
CA LYS A 269 -23.17 3.53 -1.72
C LYS A 269 -24.47 3.11 -1.04
N SER A 270 -25.48 2.69 -1.80
CA SER A 270 -26.80 2.32 -1.26
C SER A 270 -26.71 1.16 -0.26
N LYS A 271 -25.96 0.12 -0.60
CA LYS A 271 -25.81 -1.10 0.22
C LYS A 271 -24.97 -0.89 1.48
N ILE A 272 -23.88 -0.12 1.38
CA ILE A 272 -23.06 0.22 2.54
C ILE A 272 -23.82 1.19 3.48
N MET A 273 -24.50 2.20 2.93
CA MET A 273 -25.31 3.13 3.74
C MET A 273 -26.40 2.42 4.52
N GLU A 274 -27.06 1.43 3.91
CA GLU A 274 -28.08 0.63 4.59
C GLU A 274 -27.48 -0.17 5.76
N LYS A 275 -26.31 -0.79 5.57
CA LYS A 275 -25.59 -1.53 6.61
C LYS A 275 -25.06 -0.61 7.72
N LEU A 276 -24.62 0.59 7.38
CA LEU A 276 -24.21 1.61 8.35
C LEU A 276 -25.41 2.07 9.19
N ARG A 277 -26.55 2.36 8.56
CA ARG A 277 -27.79 2.76 9.25
C ARG A 277 -28.32 1.67 10.19
N LYS A 278 -28.14 0.40 9.83
CA LYS A 278 -28.50 -0.78 10.64
C LYS A 278 -27.50 -1.09 11.76
N GLY A 279 -26.42 -0.31 11.91
CA GLY A 279 -25.40 -0.54 12.94
C GLY A 279 -24.52 -1.78 12.73
N VAL A 280 -24.54 -2.34 11.52
CA VAL A 280 -23.73 -3.52 11.15
C VAL A 280 -22.27 -3.13 10.91
N ILE A 281 -22.03 -1.91 10.42
CA ILE A 281 -20.70 -1.34 10.23
C ILE A 281 -20.44 -0.41 11.41
N LYS A 282 -19.48 -0.77 12.28
CA LYS A 282 -19.21 -0.03 13.52
C LYS A 282 -17.99 0.88 13.41
N ASP A 283 -17.05 0.54 12.52
CA ASP A 283 -15.82 1.27 12.32
C ASP A 283 -15.31 1.19 10.86
N ILE A 284 -14.16 1.82 10.60
CA ILE A 284 -13.52 1.85 9.28
C ILE A 284 -13.06 0.47 8.82
N GLU A 285 -12.65 -0.41 9.73
CA GLU A 285 -12.15 -1.73 9.34
C GLU A 285 -13.32 -2.63 8.94
N ASP A 286 -14.44 -2.54 9.65
CA ASP A 286 -15.72 -3.12 9.24
C ASP A 286 -16.16 -2.59 7.87
N LEU A 287 -16.08 -1.27 7.65
CA LEU A 287 -16.40 -0.64 6.38
C LEU A 287 -15.52 -1.20 5.25
N ARG A 288 -14.21 -1.27 5.48
CA ARG A 288 -13.23 -1.80 4.52
C ARG A 288 -13.50 -3.26 4.19
N LYS A 289 -13.76 -4.09 5.20
CA LYS A 289 -14.09 -5.51 5.04
C LYS A 289 -15.35 -5.71 4.21
N HIS A 290 -16.40 -4.92 4.49
CA HIS A 290 -17.66 -4.98 3.74
C HIS A 290 -17.53 -4.50 2.29
N ILE A 291 -16.74 -3.44 2.06
CA ILE A 291 -16.45 -2.96 0.70
C ILE A 291 -15.66 -4.02 -0.07
N ARG A 292 -14.62 -4.58 0.53
CA ARG A 292 -13.79 -5.62 -0.09
C ARG A 292 -14.61 -6.83 -0.51
N LEU A 293 -15.43 -7.34 0.40
CA LEU A 293 -16.30 -8.48 0.14
C LEU A 293 -17.32 -8.19 -0.98
N MET A 294 -17.88 -6.98 -1.01
CA MET A 294 -18.74 -6.58 -2.13
C MET A 294 -17.99 -6.45 -3.44
N VAL A 295 -16.80 -5.84 -3.46
CA VAL A 295 -15.98 -5.73 -4.67
C VAL A 295 -15.60 -7.11 -5.19
N GLU A 296 -15.22 -8.06 -4.32
CA GLU A 296 -14.93 -9.44 -4.70
C GLU A 296 -16.16 -10.15 -5.28
N THR A 297 -17.31 -10.06 -4.60
CA THR A 297 -18.57 -10.64 -5.09
C THR A 297 -18.98 -10.04 -6.45
N TYR A 298 -18.81 -8.73 -6.63
CA TYR A 298 -19.12 -8.06 -7.89
C TYR A 298 -18.11 -8.40 -8.98
N LYS A 299 -16.82 -8.54 -8.65
CA LYS A 299 -15.79 -9.00 -9.58
C LYS A 299 -16.09 -10.42 -10.07
N GLU A 300 -16.49 -11.33 -9.18
CA GLU A 300 -16.92 -12.68 -9.56
C GLU A 300 -18.17 -12.67 -10.45
N ARG A 301 -19.17 -11.86 -10.11
CA ARG A 301 -20.37 -11.69 -10.95
C ARG A 301 -20.02 -11.13 -12.33
N PHE A 302 -19.16 -10.11 -12.39
CA PHE A 302 -18.75 -9.49 -13.64
C PHE A 302 -17.90 -10.44 -14.49
N ASN A 303 -17.01 -11.22 -13.87
CA ASN A 303 -16.24 -12.26 -14.54
C ASN A 303 -17.15 -13.34 -15.13
N ASN A 304 -18.16 -13.79 -14.38
CA ASN A 304 -19.14 -14.77 -14.85
C ASN A 304 -20.04 -14.20 -15.98
N MET A 305 -20.46 -12.94 -15.88
CA MET A 305 -21.21 -12.27 -16.95
C MET A 305 -20.36 -12.13 -18.21
N THR A 306 -19.12 -11.66 -18.08
CA THR A 306 -18.16 -11.50 -19.18
C THR A 306 -17.90 -12.84 -19.87
N ALA A 307 -17.64 -13.89 -19.11
CA ALA A 307 -17.47 -15.24 -19.65
C ALA A 307 -18.72 -15.72 -20.40
N ASN A 308 -19.92 -15.45 -19.87
CA ASN A 308 -21.19 -15.77 -20.53
C ASN A 308 -21.38 -15.01 -21.85
N TYR A 309 -21.12 -13.69 -21.87
CA TYR A 309 -21.20 -12.89 -23.08
C TYR A 309 -20.22 -13.38 -24.14
N ILE A 310 -18.95 -13.60 -23.77
CA ILE A 310 -17.93 -14.13 -24.67
C ILE A 310 -18.35 -15.51 -25.21
N THR A 311 -18.86 -16.39 -24.35
CA THR A 311 -19.38 -17.71 -24.76
C THR A 311 -20.46 -17.54 -25.83
N LYS A 312 -21.46 -16.68 -25.61
CA LYS A 312 -22.53 -16.43 -26.58
C LYS A 312 -21.99 -15.87 -27.91
N THR A 313 -21.07 -14.90 -27.84
CA THR A 313 -20.44 -14.30 -29.02
C THR A 313 -19.67 -15.34 -29.84
N VAL A 314 -18.84 -16.15 -29.18
CA VAL A 314 -18.06 -17.20 -29.84
C VAL A 314 -18.96 -18.27 -30.44
N VAL A 315 -20.01 -18.69 -29.74
CA VAL A 315 -21.01 -19.62 -30.29
C VAL A 315 -21.66 -19.06 -31.56
N LEU A 316 -22.01 -17.77 -31.56
CA LEU A 316 -22.56 -17.10 -32.74
C LEU A 316 -21.54 -17.09 -33.90
N VAL A 317 -20.28 -16.79 -33.63
CA VAL A 317 -19.19 -16.84 -34.62
C VAL A 317 -19.05 -18.24 -35.23
N ILE A 318 -19.05 -19.29 -34.41
CA ILE A 318 -18.95 -20.68 -34.88
C ILE A 318 -20.17 -21.08 -35.73
N ILE A 319 -21.38 -20.67 -35.33
CA ILE A 319 -22.60 -20.96 -36.09
C ILE A 319 -22.57 -20.26 -37.44
N THR A 320 -22.27 -18.96 -37.46
CA THR A 320 -22.19 -18.18 -38.71
C THR A 320 -21.07 -18.72 -39.60
N GLY A 321 -19.90 -19.00 -39.02
CA GLY A 321 -18.76 -19.57 -39.74
C GLY A 321 -19.09 -20.91 -40.38
N SER A 322 -19.82 -21.80 -39.67
CA SER A 322 -20.24 -23.10 -40.22
C SER A 322 -21.21 -23.01 -41.42
N LYS A 323 -21.81 -21.85 -41.65
CA LYS A 323 -22.71 -21.59 -42.78
C LYS A 323 -22.00 -20.94 -43.96
N LEU A 324 -20.74 -20.50 -43.81
CA LEU A 324 -19.99 -19.89 -44.90
C LEU A 324 -19.71 -20.92 -46.01
N PRO A 325 -19.78 -20.52 -47.30
CA PRO A 325 -19.32 -21.35 -48.40
C PRO A 325 -17.78 -21.45 -48.39
N GLY A 326 -17.26 -22.56 -48.91
CA GLY A 326 -15.81 -22.78 -49.04
C GLY A 326 -15.16 -23.53 -47.87
N PRO A 327 -13.82 -23.67 -47.90
CA PRO A 327 -13.07 -24.61 -47.06
C PRO A 327 -13.14 -24.28 -45.57
N GLN A 328 -13.17 -23.00 -45.18
CA GLN A 328 -13.28 -22.60 -43.77
C GLN A 328 -14.62 -23.00 -43.16
N GLY A 329 -15.72 -22.80 -43.88
CA GLY A 329 -17.04 -23.18 -43.38
C GLY A 329 -17.22 -24.69 -43.30
N GLN A 330 -16.63 -25.44 -44.24
CA GLN A 330 -16.58 -26.90 -44.21
C GLN A 330 -15.78 -27.42 -43.01
N ALA A 331 -14.57 -26.88 -42.76
CA ALA A 331 -13.75 -27.25 -41.61
C ALA A 331 -14.48 -27.03 -40.28
N ILE A 332 -15.16 -25.89 -40.10
CA ILE A 332 -15.95 -25.64 -38.88
C ILE A 332 -17.09 -26.66 -38.75
N ARG A 333 -17.77 -27.06 -39.84
CA ARG A 333 -18.83 -28.08 -39.81
C ARG A 333 -18.29 -29.46 -39.43
N GLU A 334 -17.19 -29.88 -40.04
CA GLU A 334 -16.54 -31.16 -39.76
C GLU A 334 -16.05 -31.24 -38.32
N TRP A 335 -15.43 -30.17 -37.82
CA TRP A 335 -15.03 -30.06 -36.42
C TRP A 335 -16.23 -30.19 -35.47
N ARG A 336 -17.35 -29.48 -35.76
CA ARG A 336 -18.57 -29.60 -34.95
C ARG A 336 -19.15 -31.01 -34.96
N LEU A 337 -19.15 -31.68 -36.12
CA LEU A 337 -19.64 -33.06 -36.24
C LEU A 337 -18.77 -34.03 -35.43
N LYS A 338 -17.44 -33.91 -35.54
CA LYS A 338 -16.45 -34.72 -34.81
C LYS A 338 -16.66 -34.66 -33.29
N HIS A 339 -16.94 -33.46 -32.76
CA HIS A 339 -17.16 -33.23 -31.33
C HIS A 339 -18.64 -33.31 -30.89
N ARG A 340 -19.55 -33.75 -31.78
CA ARG A 340 -21.00 -33.85 -31.53
C ARG A 340 -21.65 -32.52 -31.08
N LEU A 341 -21.16 -31.38 -31.58
CA LEU A 341 -21.60 -30.02 -31.25
C LEU A 341 -22.73 -29.51 -32.15
N ASN A 342 -23.65 -30.40 -32.51
CA ASN A 342 -24.73 -30.10 -33.46
C ASN A 342 -25.87 -29.30 -32.83
N ASN A 343 -26.13 -29.53 -31.54
CA ASN A 343 -27.13 -28.78 -30.80
C ASN A 343 -26.51 -27.54 -30.11
N MET A 344 -27.34 -26.50 -29.93
CA MET A 344 -26.90 -25.21 -29.38
C MET A 344 -26.35 -25.35 -27.96
N TRP A 345 -26.92 -26.25 -27.16
CA TRP A 345 -26.56 -26.42 -25.75
C TRP A 345 -25.21 -27.11 -25.57
N SER A 346 -24.92 -28.15 -26.37
CA SER A 346 -23.62 -28.84 -26.41
C SER A 346 -22.52 -27.91 -26.88
N LEU A 347 -22.79 -27.11 -27.91
CA LEU A 347 -21.84 -26.11 -28.40
C LEU A 347 -21.60 -25.03 -27.34
N TYR A 348 -22.65 -24.49 -26.72
CA TYR A 348 -22.53 -23.51 -25.65
C TYR A 348 -21.75 -24.04 -24.45
N SER A 349 -22.04 -25.26 -23.99
CA SER A 349 -21.34 -25.90 -22.86
C SER A 349 -19.86 -26.09 -23.17
N TYR A 350 -19.55 -26.61 -24.36
CA TYR A 350 -18.18 -26.84 -24.82
C TYR A 350 -17.38 -25.53 -24.90
N ILE A 351 -17.94 -24.50 -25.54
CA ILE A 351 -17.31 -23.18 -25.63
C ILE A 351 -17.15 -22.54 -24.25
N ARG A 352 -18.12 -22.71 -23.35
CA ARG A 352 -18.03 -22.19 -21.97
C ARG A 352 -16.87 -22.81 -21.19
N THR A 353 -16.60 -24.09 -21.41
CA THR A 353 -15.44 -24.78 -20.81
C THR A 353 -14.14 -24.18 -21.33
N ILE A 354 -14.02 -23.94 -22.64
CA ILE A 354 -12.84 -23.30 -23.23
C ILE A 354 -12.64 -21.89 -22.67
N VAL A 355 -13.71 -21.08 -22.61
CA VAL A 355 -13.65 -19.72 -22.04
C VAL A 355 -13.15 -19.73 -20.60
N LYS A 356 -13.63 -20.67 -19.78
CA LYS A 356 -13.17 -20.81 -18.39
C LYS A 356 -11.72 -21.25 -18.29
N ASN A 357 -11.29 -22.21 -19.11
CA ASN A 357 -9.91 -22.68 -19.10
C ASN A 357 -8.94 -21.56 -19.48
N VAL A 358 -9.20 -20.86 -20.59
CA VAL A 358 -8.40 -19.70 -21.03
C VAL A 358 -8.38 -18.60 -19.97
N GLN A 359 -9.54 -18.31 -19.36
CA GLN A 359 -9.64 -17.30 -18.30
C GLN A 359 -8.81 -17.66 -17.06
N ASN A 360 -8.81 -18.93 -16.65
CA ASN A 360 -8.06 -19.41 -15.49
C ASN A 360 -6.56 -19.47 -15.73
N GLU A 361 -6.13 -19.83 -16.94
CA GLU A 361 -4.71 -19.98 -17.29
C GLU A 361 -4.02 -18.64 -17.52
N THR A 362 -4.73 -17.66 -18.10
CA THR A 362 -4.12 -16.41 -18.57
C THR A 362 -4.51 -15.17 -17.76
N ASN A 363 -5.49 -15.28 -16.87
CA ASN A 363 -6.15 -14.15 -16.20
C ASN A 363 -6.69 -13.08 -17.17
N ALA A 364 -6.90 -13.42 -18.45
CA ALA A 364 -7.42 -12.48 -19.44
C ALA A 364 -8.89 -12.11 -19.17
N THR A 365 -9.28 -10.87 -19.50
CA THR A 365 -10.66 -10.37 -19.37
C THR A 365 -11.07 -9.58 -20.61
N GLY A 366 -12.39 -9.40 -20.79
CA GLY A 366 -12.96 -8.57 -21.86
C GLY A 366 -12.54 -9.01 -23.27
N ILE A 367 -12.11 -8.05 -24.10
CA ILE A 367 -11.72 -8.29 -25.50
C ILE A 367 -10.49 -9.20 -25.60
N ASN A 368 -9.55 -9.12 -24.65
CA ASN A 368 -8.37 -9.98 -24.67
C ASN A 368 -8.75 -11.44 -24.43
N LEU A 369 -9.68 -11.70 -23.51
CA LEU A 369 -10.22 -13.05 -23.30
C LEU A 369 -10.92 -13.58 -24.57
N LEU A 370 -11.72 -12.74 -25.24
CA LEU A 370 -12.37 -13.11 -26.50
C LEU A 370 -11.35 -13.50 -27.58
N LYS A 371 -10.31 -12.68 -27.80
CA LYS A 371 -9.25 -12.95 -28.79
C LYS A 371 -8.52 -14.26 -28.52
N GLN A 372 -8.16 -14.52 -27.27
CA GLN A 372 -7.47 -15.74 -26.89
C GLN A 372 -8.35 -16.98 -27.04
N VAL A 373 -9.64 -16.88 -26.70
CA VAL A 373 -10.60 -17.98 -26.91
C VAL A 373 -10.78 -18.28 -28.40
N LEU A 374 -10.87 -17.25 -29.25
CA LEU A 374 -10.95 -17.44 -30.70
C LEU A 374 -9.69 -18.12 -31.24
N ASN A 375 -8.50 -17.62 -30.87
CA ASN A 375 -7.23 -18.23 -31.27
C ASN A 375 -7.12 -19.71 -30.82
N GLN A 376 -7.54 -20.03 -29.59
CA GLN A 376 -7.54 -21.41 -29.12
C GLN A 376 -8.48 -22.30 -29.94
N LEU A 377 -9.61 -21.77 -30.38
CA LEU A 377 -10.55 -22.50 -31.25
C LEU A 377 -10.03 -22.65 -32.68
N GLU A 378 -9.37 -21.64 -33.22
CA GLU A 378 -8.70 -21.70 -34.53
C GLU A 378 -7.67 -22.85 -34.53
N ILE A 379 -6.83 -22.93 -33.49
CA ILE A 379 -5.87 -24.02 -33.29
C ILE A 379 -6.57 -25.38 -33.18
N ASN A 380 -7.64 -25.48 -32.38
CA ASN A 380 -8.36 -26.75 -32.21
C ASN A 380 -8.99 -27.24 -33.52
N ILE A 381 -9.58 -26.34 -34.30
CA ILE A 381 -10.20 -26.67 -35.59
C ILE A 381 -9.12 -27.09 -36.60
N GLU A 382 -8.02 -26.35 -36.67
CA GLU A 382 -6.89 -26.65 -37.56
C GLU A 382 -6.26 -28.01 -37.24
N ASN A 383 -6.04 -28.30 -35.95
CA ASN A 383 -5.52 -29.60 -35.52
C ASN A 383 -6.44 -30.77 -35.89
N ASP A 384 -7.76 -30.55 -35.89
CA ASP A 384 -8.73 -31.60 -36.14
C ASP A 384 -9.07 -31.82 -37.61
N THR A 385 -8.90 -30.79 -38.44
CA THR A 385 -9.35 -30.77 -39.85
C THR A 385 -8.22 -30.52 -40.85
N GLY A 386 -7.04 -30.10 -40.38
CA GLY A 386 -5.91 -29.71 -41.22
C GLY A 386 -6.09 -28.37 -41.95
N VAL A 387 -7.18 -27.64 -41.69
CA VAL A 387 -7.52 -26.39 -42.37
C VAL A 387 -7.45 -25.23 -41.39
N HIS A 388 -6.61 -24.24 -41.69
CA HIS A 388 -6.56 -23.00 -40.93
C HIS A 388 -7.84 -22.17 -41.13
N VAL A 389 -8.47 -21.79 -40.02
CA VAL A 389 -9.71 -20.99 -39.99
C VAL A 389 -9.43 -19.66 -39.31
N ASN A 390 -9.92 -18.55 -39.86
CA ASN A 390 -9.79 -17.23 -39.26
C ASN A 390 -11.12 -16.79 -38.62
N LEU A 391 -11.36 -17.23 -37.39
CA LEU A 391 -12.57 -16.90 -36.62
C LEU A 391 -12.62 -15.41 -36.26
N THR A 392 -11.47 -14.72 -36.17
CA THR A 392 -11.43 -13.27 -35.97
C THR A 392 -12.04 -12.51 -37.16
N HIS A 393 -11.77 -12.96 -38.39
CA HIS A 393 -12.40 -12.40 -39.59
C HIS A 393 -13.92 -12.63 -39.59
N ILE A 394 -14.36 -13.84 -39.21
CA ILE A 394 -15.79 -14.18 -39.11
C ILE A 394 -16.48 -13.34 -38.03
N LEU A 395 -15.83 -13.10 -36.88
CA LEU A 395 -16.33 -12.18 -35.87
C LEU A 395 -16.54 -10.77 -36.43
N ASN A 396 -15.59 -10.24 -37.20
CA ASN A 396 -15.72 -8.93 -37.82
C ASN A 396 -16.90 -8.89 -38.80
N MET A 397 -17.10 -9.95 -39.60
CA MET A 397 -18.29 -10.06 -40.47
C MET A 397 -19.60 -10.03 -39.67
N VAL A 398 -19.68 -10.78 -38.56
CA VAL A 398 -20.86 -10.80 -37.68
C VAL A 398 -21.13 -9.41 -37.10
N ILE A 399 -20.09 -8.70 -36.66
CA ILE A 399 -20.19 -7.33 -36.14
C ILE A 399 -20.70 -6.39 -37.24
N THR A 400 -20.14 -6.44 -38.44
CA THR A 400 -20.56 -5.61 -39.58
C THR A 400 -22.02 -5.85 -39.97
N ILE A 401 -22.46 -7.11 -40.05
CA ILE A 401 -23.85 -7.46 -40.36
C ILE A 401 -24.80 -6.92 -39.28
N HIS A 402 -24.43 -7.05 -38.00
CA HIS A 402 -25.22 -6.57 -36.87
C HIS A 402 -25.34 -5.04 -36.85
N ILE A 403 -24.24 -4.32 -37.15
CA ILE A 403 -24.23 -2.85 -37.27
C ILE A 403 -25.09 -2.39 -38.45
N MET A 404 -25.03 -3.06 -39.61
CA MET A 404 -25.84 -2.69 -40.78
C MET A 404 -27.34 -2.94 -40.56
N HIS A 405 -27.73 -4.00 -39.85
CA HIS A 405 -29.14 -4.31 -39.58
C HIS A 405 -29.78 -3.46 -38.46
N HIS A 406 -28.98 -2.81 -37.60
CA HIS A 406 -29.48 -2.00 -36.48
C HIS A 406 -29.08 -0.51 -36.58
N GLY A 407 -28.22 -0.13 -37.51
CA GLY A 407 -27.84 1.25 -37.80
C GLY A 407 -28.79 2.01 -38.74
N HIS A 408 -29.86 1.38 -39.24
CA HIS A 408 -30.92 2.05 -40.03
C HIS A 408 -32.19 2.37 -39.23
N GLY A 409 -32.18 2.17 -37.91
CA GLY A 409 -33.31 2.51 -37.02
C GLY A 409 -33.25 3.89 -36.36
N HIS A 410 -32.20 4.68 -36.62
CA HIS A 410 -32.05 6.05 -36.14
C HIS A 410 -31.50 6.94 -37.25
N HIS A 411 -32.33 7.17 -38.26
CA HIS A 411 -32.33 8.39 -39.05
C HIS A 411 -33.76 8.84 -39.24
#